data_AF-A0A9E4PLU8-F1
#
_entry.id   AF-A0A9E4PLU8-F1
#
_cell.length_a   1.000
_cell.length_b   1.000
_cell.length_c   1.000
_cell.angle_alpha   90.00
_cell.angle_beta   90.00
_cell.angle_gamma   90.00
#
_symmetry.space_group_name_H-M   'P 1'
#
loop_
_entity.id
_entity.type
_entity.pdbx_description
1 polymer ?
#
loop_
_entity_poly.entity_id
_entity_poly.type
_entity_poly.pdbx_seq_one_letter_code
_entity_poly.pdbx_strand_id
1 'polypeptide(L)'
;MRTGLGKYSAAFWLDIAVKAALICLLIFGAFSGLQQFEGKGFLWRLATYPIAALVIPLIWALRGRRPAFPYATDVLLTLPFLIDTLGNTLDLYDTIVWWDDVNHLVNWALLSGAIGVLVRRTGLGSWETLALVVGFGAVTAILWEIAEYLAF
;
A
#
# COMPACT_ATOMS: atom_id res chain seq x y z
N MET A 1 -2.34 -34.52 -20.97
CA MET A 1 -2.62 -34.25 -19.54
C MET A 1 -2.08 -32.85 -19.23
N ARG A 2 -2.92 -31.80 -19.25
CA ARG A 2 -2.50 -30.43 -18.90
C ARG A 2 -2.48 -30.32 -17.37
N THR A 3 -1.30 -30.12 -16.80
CA THR A 3 -1.13 -29.90 -15.36
C THR A 3 -1.88 -28.63 -14.95
N GLY A 4 -2.73 -28.74 -13.93
CA GLY A 4 -3.70 -27.72 -13.49
C GLY A 4 -3.12 -26.51 -12.77
N LEU A 5 -1.91 -26.05 -13.14
CA LEU A 5 -1.26 -24.87 -12.55
C LEU A 5 -1.71 -23.54 -13.19
N GLY A 6 -2.59 -23.55 -14.19
CA GLY A 6 -2.89 -22.39 -15.04
C GLY A 6 -4.23 -21.67 -14.81
N LYS A 7 -4.82 -21.69 -13.60
CA LYS A 7 -6.11 -21.00 -13.36
C LYS A 7 -6.00 -19.51 -13.00
N TYR A 8 -4.83 -19.04 -12.57
CA TYR A 8 -4.65 -17.69 -12.06
C TYR A 8 -3.57 -16.94 -12.86
N SER A 9 -3.79 -15.64 -13.07
CA SER A 9 -2.86 -14.77 -13.80
C SER A 9 -1.62 -14.44 -12.96
N ALA A 10 -0.53 -14.00 -13.61
CA ALA A 10 0.64 -13.48 -12.89
C ALA A 10 0.28 -12.31 -11.96
N ALA A 11 -0.66 -11.46 -12.37
CA ALA A 11 -1.15 -10.35 -11.54
C ALA A 11 -1.84 -10.83 -10.25
N PHE A 12 -2.57 -11.94 -10.30
CA PHE A 12 -3.15 -12.55 -9.10
C PHE A 12 -2.05 -13.00 -8.13
N TRP A 13 -1.05 -13.73 -8.62
CA TRP A 13 0.03 -14.23 -7.76
C TRP A 13 0.88 -13.10 -7.18
N LEU A 14 1.11 -12.03 -7.94
CA LEU A 14 1.80 -10.84 -7.45
C LEU A 14 1.01 -10.18 -6.32
N ASP A 15 -0.31 -10.00 -6.48
CA ASP A 15 -1.16 -9.40 -5.44
C ASP A 15 -1.13 -10.20 -4.14
N ILE A 16 -1.29 -11.52 -4.23
CA ILE A 16 -1.20 -12.42 -3.08
C ILE A 16 0.19 -12.37 -2.44
N ALA A 17 1.26 -12.36 -3.23
CA ALA A 17 2.62 -12.31 -2.71
C ALA A 17 2.90 -11.01 -1.95
N VAL A 18 2.49 -9.86 -2.48
CA VAL A 18 2.66 -8.55 -1.83
C VAL A 18 1.92 -8.49 -0.50
N LYS A 19 0.67 -8.95 -0.45
CA LYS A 19 -0.12 -8.98 0.80
C LYS A 19 0.43 -9.98 1.80
N ALA A 20 0.81 -11.18 1.35
CA ALA A 20 1.40 -12.18 2.21
C ALA A 20 2.72 -11.67 2.83
N ALA A 21 3.58 -11.04 2.02
CA ALA A 21 4.81 -10.43 2.51
C ALA A 21 4.52 -9.34 3.57
N LEU A 22 3.54 -8.47 3.32
CA LEU A 22 3.13 -7.44 4.28
C LEU A 22 2.69 -8.06 5.61
N ILE A 23 1.79 -9.04 5.57
CA ILE A 23 1.30 -9.70 6.80
C ILE A 23 2.42 -10.43 7.53
N CYS A 24 3.31 -11.13 6.81
CA CYS A 24 4.46 -11.79 7.41
C CYS A 24 5.39 -10.80 8.11
N LEU A 25 5.67 -9.64 7.50
CA LEU A 25 6.51 -8.61 8.12
C LEU A 25 5.83 -7.91 9.30
N LEU A 26 4.52 -7.69 9.24
CA LEU A 26 3.76 -7.14 10.37
C LEU A 26 3.77 -8.10 11.57
N ILE A 27 3.55 -9.39 11.32
CA ILE A 27 3.67 -10.43 12.35
C ILE A 27 5.10 -10.47 12.88
N PHE A 28 6.10 -10.48 12.00
CA PHE A 28 7.50 -10.45 12.40
C PHE A 28 7.80 -9.26 13.31
N GLY A 29 7.46 -8.04 12.90
CA GLY A 29 7.68 -6.85 13.71
C GLY A 29 6.99 -6.91 15.07
N ALA A 30 5.76 -7.42 15.13
CA ALA A 30 4.99 -7.55 16.38
C ALA A 30 5.61 -8.52 17.40
N PHE A 31 6.36 -9.53 16.94
CA PHE A 31 6.91 -10.60 17.80
C PHE A 31 8.44 -10.66 17.84
N SER A 32 9.13 -9.84 17.05
CA SER A 32 10.59 -9.89 16.94
C SER A 32 11.33 -9.37 18.18
N GLY A 33 10.73 -8.45 18.94
CA GLY A 33 11.39 -7.77 20.07
C GLY A 33 12.53 -6.84 19.64
N LEU A 34 12.57 -6.46 18.36
CA LEU A 34 13.63 -5.63 17.79
C LEU A 34 13.42 -4.15 18.11
N GLN A 35 14.48 -3.46 18.55
CA GLN A 35 14.45 -2.05 18.99
C GLN A 35 13.96 -1.11 17.90
N GLN A 36 14.24 -1.40 16.63
CA GLN A 36 13.76 -0.58 15.51
C GLN A 36 12.23 -0.45 15.45
N PHE A 37 11.45 -1.32 16.11
CA PHE A 37 9.98 -1.19 16.17
C PHE A 37 9.47 -0.45 17.41
N GLU A 38 10.32 -0.22 18.42
CA GLU A 38 9.92 0.42 19.67
C GLU A 38 9.68 1.93 19.49
N GLY A 39 8.60 2.44 20.06
CA GLY A 39 8.28 3.88 20.03
C GLY A 39 7.87 4.44 18.66
N LYS A 40 7.92 3.66 17.57
CA LYS A 40 7.64 4.14 16.21
C LYS A 40 6.17 4.02 15.78
N GLY A 41 5.24 3.94 16.72
CA GLY A 41 3.81 3.77 16.39
C GLY A 41 3.47 2.44 15.70
N PHE A 42 4.27 1.38 15.88
CA PHE A 42 4.08 0.10 15.18
C PHE A 42 2.71 -0.55 15.43
N LEU A 43 2.09 -0.31 16.59
CA LEU A 43 0.71 -0.75 16.86
C LEU A 43 -0.30 -0.16 15.86
N TRP A 44 -0.12 1.10 15.45
CA TRP A 44 -0.96 1.72 14.42
C TRP A 44 -0.76 1.06 13.06
N ARG A 45 0.48 0.68 12.71
CA ARG A 45 0.76 -0.08 11.48
C ARG A 45 0.05 -1.43 11.48
N LEU A 46 0.13 -2.16 12.60
CA LEU A 46 -0.49 -3.48 12.77
C LEU A 46 -2.00 -3.46 12.54
N ALA A 47 -2.67 -2.36 12.90
CA ALA A 47 -4.10 -2.18 12.68
C ALA A 47 -4.41 -1.61 11.28
N THR A 48 -3.76 -0.52 10.88
CA THR A 48 -4.17 0.26 9.72
C THR A 48 -3.70 -0.34 8.40
N TYR A 49 -2.55 -1.01 8.35
CA TYR A 49 -1.98 -1.53 7.10
C TYR A 49 -2.80 -2.69 6.53
N PRO A 50 -3.24 -3.68 7.35
CA PRO A 50 -4.17 -4.71 6.86
C PRO A 50 -5.51 -4.13 6.39
N ILE A 51 -6.02 -3.11 7.07
CA ILE A 51 -7.26 -2.43 6.67
C ILE A 51 -7.08 -1.79 5.28
N ALA A 52 -5.99 -1.05 5.09
CA ALA A 52 -5.69 -0.41 3.81
C ALA A 52 -5.55 -1.42 2.66
N ALA A 53 -4.86 -2.53 2.90
CA ALA A 53 -4.69 -3.62 1.93
C ALA A 53 -6.01 -4.35 1.57
N LEU A 54 -7.08 -4.15 2.36
CA LEU A 54 -8.40 -4.74 2.12
C LEU A 54 -9.38 -3.77 1.45
N VAL A 55 -9.04 -2.48 1.29
CA VAL A 55 -9.94 -1.46 0.72
C VAL A 55 -10.42 -1.86 -0.68
N ILE A 56 -9.50 -2.22 -1.59
CA ILE A 56 -9.86 -2.59 -2.97
C ILE A 56 -10.63 -3.92 -3.03
N PRO A 57 -10.20 -5.01 -2.35
CA PRO A 57 -10.98 -6.23 -2.22
C PRO A 57 -12.41 -6.01 -1.73
N LEU A 58 -12.57 -5.18 -0.69
CA LEU A 58 -13.85 -4.90 -0.08
C LEU A 58 -14.76 -4.12 -1.05
N ILE A 59 -14.25 -3.03 -1.64
CA ILE A 59 -15.02 -2.24 -2.62
C ILE A 59 -15.43 -3.11 -3.81
N TRP A 60 -14.54 -3.96 -4.33
CA TRP A 60 -14.85 -4.87 -5.42
C TRP A 60 -15.93 -5.89 -5.04
N ALA A 61 -15.84 -6.47 -3.85
CA ALA A 61 -16.85 -7.40 -3.34
C ALA A 61 -18.21 -6.71 -3.17
N LEU A 62 -18.24 -5.51 -2.58
CA LEU A 62 -19.46 -4.71 -2.39
C LEU A 62 -20.09 -4.27 -3.72
N ARG A 63 -19.30 -4.11 -4.78
CA ARG A 63 -19.78 -3.85 -6.15
C ARG A 63 -20.21 -5.12 -6.90
N GLY A 64 -20.40 -6.24 -6.21
CA GLY A 64 -20.88 -7.48 -6.81
C GLY A 64 -19.84 -8.20 -7.66
N ARG A 65 -18.54 -7.98 -7.40
CA ARG A 65 -17.42 -8.64 -8.07
C ARG A 65 -17.36 -8.40 -9.59
N ARG A 66 -17.85 -7.24 -10.02
CA ARG A 66 -17.82 -6.80 -11.42
C ARG A 66 -17.35 -5.34 -11.50
N PRO A 67 -16.55 -4.96 -12.52
CA PRO A 67 -15.90 -5.80 -13.53
C PRO A 67 -14.74 -6.66 -12.94
N ALA A 68 -13.84 -7.17 -13.79
CA ALA A 68 -12.67 -7.92 -13.34
C ALA A 68 -11.85 -7.16 -12.29
N PHE A 69 -11.24 -7.91 -11.36
CA PHE A 69 -10.50 -7.37 -10.22
C PHE A 69 -9.38 -6.42 -10.66
N PRO A 70 -9.27 -5.21 -10.08
CA PRO A 70 -8.23 -4.23 -10.44
C PRO A 70 -6.89 -4.54 -9.75
N TYR A 71 -6.25 -5.66 -10.11
CA TYR A 71 -4.98 -6.09 -9.49
C TYR A 71 -3.90 -5.00 -9.45
N ALA A 72 -3.74 -4.23 -10.53
CA ALA A 72 -2.74 -3.17 -10.57
C ALA A 72 -3.02 -2.07 -9.53
N THR A 73 -4.27 -1.66 -9.37
CA THR A 73 -4.66 -0.68 -8.34
C THR A 73 -4.39 -1.23 -6.93
N ASP A 74 -4.73 -2.49 -6.70
CA ASP A 74 -4.62 -3.12 -5.38
C ASP A 74 -3.16 -3.34 -4.95
N VAL A 75 -2.32 -3.79 -5.88
CA VAL A 75 -0.88 -3.92 -5.67
C VAL A 75 -0.25 -2.55 -5.41
N LEU A 76 -0.53 -1.54 -6.23
CA LEU A 76 0.01 -0.19 -6.05
C LEU A 76 -0.45 0.45 -4.73
N LEU A 77 -1.68 0.15 -4.28
CA LEU A 77 -2.17 0.60 -2.97
C LEU A 77 -1.46 -0.12 -1.82
N THR A 78 -1.17 -1.41 -1.96
CA THR A 78 -0.60 -2.23 -0.88
C THR A 78 0.92 -2.01 -0.72
N LEU A 79 1.64 -1.78 -1.82
CA LEU A 79 3.10 -1.65 -1.84
C LEU A 79 3.67 -0.63 -0.83
N PRO A 80 3.12 0.58 -0.67
CA PRO A 80 3.57 1.55 0.32
C PRO A 80 3.73 0.97 1.73
N PHE A 81 2.73 0.22 2.19
CA PHE A 81 2.73 -0.39 3.51
C PHE A 81 3.76 -1.51 3.63
N LEU A 82 3.96 -2.27 2.55
CA LEU A 82 5.00 -3.29 2.49
C LEU A 82 6.40 -2.66 2.54
N ILE A 83 6.64 -1.61 1.76
CA ILE A 83 7.93 -0.92 1.68
C ILE A 83 8.26 -0.26 3.02
N ASP A 84 7.31 0.43 3.65
CA ASP A 84 7.47 1.02 4.97
C ASP A 84 7.83 -0.04 6.03
N THR A 85 7.04 -1.11 6.11
CA THR A 85 7.29 -2.20 7.09
C THR A 85 8.63 -2.88 6.84
N LEU A 86 9.02 -3.06 5.57
CA LEU A 86 10.31 -3.64 5.19
C LEU A 86 11.47 -2.70 5.56
N GLY A 87 11.34 -1.40 5.30
CA GLY A 87 12.32 -0.39 5.69
C GLY A 87 12.52 -0.36 7.20
N ASN A 88 11.43 -0.47 7.97
CA ASN A 88 11.49 -0.58 9.41
C ASN A 88 12.17 -1.90 9.83
N THR A 89 11.81 -3.03 9.21
CA THR A 89 12.41 -4.34 9.50
C THR A 89 13.92 -4.36 9.29
N LEU A 90 14.38 -3.71 8.23
CA LEU A 90 15.79 -3.59 7.86
C LEU A 90 16.53 -2.45 8.57
N ASP A 91 15.87 -1.77 9.52
CA ASP A 91 16.42 -0.66 10.29
C ASP A 91 16.87 0.55 9.45
N LEU A 92 16.25 0.76 8.29
CA LEU A 92 16.67 1.81 7.35
C LEU A 92 16.36 3.22 7.87
N TYR A 93 15.31 3.38 8.68
CA TYR A 93 14.95 4.66 9.30
C TYR A 93 16.01 5.15 10.29
N ASP A 94 16.75 4.24 10.95
CA ASP A 94 17.78 4.63 11.91
C ASP A 94 19.19 4.63 11.29
N THR A 95 19.38 3.87 10.20
CA THR A 95 20.70 3.69 9.58
C THR A 95 20.95 4.56 8.34
N ILE A 96 19.90 5.05 7.67
CA ILE A 96 20.00 5.85 6.44
C ILE A 96 19.24 7.17 6.62
N VAL A 97 19.98 8.27 6.78
CA VAL A 97 19.42 9.60 7.11
C VAL A 97 18.36 10.11 6.14
N TRP A 98 18.46 9.81 4.85
CA TRP A 98 17.51 10.25 3.82
C TRP A 98 16.43 9.21 3.50
N TRP A 99 16.40 8.08 4.20
CA TRP A 99 15.47 6.99 3.90
C TRP A 99 14.02 7.45 4.01
N ASP A 100 13.71 8.21 5.07
CA ASP A 100 12.36 8.69 5.33
C ASP A 100 11.82 9.52 4.15
N ASP A 101 12.58 10.54 3.71
CA ASP A 101 12.22 11.38 2.57
C ASP A 101 11.97 10.59 1.27
N VAL A 102 12.88 9.66 0.93
CA VAL A 102 12.75 8.84 -0.27
C VAL A 102 11.58 7.86 -0.15
N ASN A 103 11.40 7.24 1.00
CA ASN A 103 10.31 6.33 1.25
C ASN A 103 8.97 7.04 1.13
N HIS A 104 8.84 8.24 1.72
CA HIS A 104 7.67 9.10 1.55
C HIS A 104 7.40 9.42 0.08
N LEU A 105 8.41 9.87 -0.66
CA LEU A 105 8.26 10.19 -2.08
C LEU A 105 7.78 8.98 -2.91
N VAL A 106 8.42 7.82 -2.72
CA VAL A 106 8.10 6.59 -3.46
C VAL A 106 6.70 6.09 -3.09
N ASN A 107 6.38 6.06 -1.80
CA ASN A 107 5.09 5.60 -1.31
C ASN A 107 3.95 6.50 -1.80
N TRP A 108 4.12 7.83 -1.82
CA TRP A 108 3.12 8.73 -2.37
C TRP A 108 2.97 8.59 -3.88
N ALA A 109 4.05 8.35 -4.62
CA ALA A 109 3.98 8.09 -6.05
C ALA A 109 3.18 6.80 -6.34
N LEU A 110 3.37 5.75 -5.53
CA LEU A 110 2.61 4.49 -5.65
C LEU A 110 1.12 4.66 -5.32
N LEU A 111 0.79 5.34 -4.21
CA LEU A 111 -0.59 5.64 -3.83
C LEU A 111 -1.29 6.47 -4.91
N SER A 112 -0.62 7.51 -5.40
CA SER A 112 -1.12 8.38 -6.48
C SER A 112 -1.28 7.58 -7.78
N GLY A 113 -0.34 6.69 -8.08
CA GLY A 113 -0.41 5.76 -9.21
C GLY A 113 -1.60 4.80 -9.11
N ALA A 114 -1.90 4.28 -7.91
CA ALA A 114 -3.07 3.43 -7.68
C ALA A 114 -4.37 4.15 -8.07
N ILE A 115 -4.51 5.41 -7.65
CA ILE A 115 -5.65 6.27 -8.03
C ILE A 115 -5.66 6.53 -9.54
N GLY A 116 -4.52 6.86 -10.14
CA GLY A 116 -4.43 7.07 -11.59
C GLY A 116 -4.92 5.85 -12.37
N VAL A 117 -4.41 4.65 -12.05
CA VAL A 117 -4.81 3.40 -12.69
C VAL A 117 -6.30 3.11 -12.46
N LEU A 118 -6.83 3.39 -11.26
CA LEU A 118 -8.24 3.18 -10.93
C LEU A 118 -9.15 4.13 -11.72
N VAL A 119 -8.82 5.42 -11.75
CA VAL A 119 -9.57 6.47 -12.43
C VAL A 119 -9.60 6.22 -13.94
N ARG A 120 -8.51 5.72 -14.53
CA ARG A 120 -8.49 5.34 -15.95
C ARG A 120 -9.51 4.27 -16.33
N ARG A 121 -10.02 3.48 -15.38
CA ARG A 121 -11.11 2.51 -15.62
C ARG A 121 -12.49 3.17 -15.77
N THR A 122 -12.62 4.46 -15.47
CA THR A 122 -13.90 5.20 -15.54
C THR A 122 -14.14 5.88 -16.89
N GLY A 123 -13.10 5.98 -17.75
CA GLY A 123 -13.19 6.68 -19.04
C GLY A 123 -12.98 8.19 -18.97
N LEU A 124 -12.60 8.74 -17.80
CA LEU A 124 -12.26 10.15 -17.65
C LEU A 124 -11.04 10.56 -18.51
N GLY A 125 -11.03 11.82 -18.94
CA GLY A 125 -9.95 12.42 -19.72
C GLY A 125 -8.65 12.58 -18.92
N SER A 126 -7.57 12.94 -19.62
CA SER A 126 -6.23 13.01 -19.02
C SER A 126 -6.11 14.14 -18.00
N TRP A 127 -6.78 15.28 -18.21
CA TRP A 127 -6.74 16.41 -17.29
C TRP A 127 -7.55 16.17 -16.02
N GLU A 128 -8.70 15.52 -16.14
CA GLU A 128 -9.51 15.09 -15.00
C GLU A 128 -8.76 14.02 -14.19
N THR A 129 -8.12 13.08 -14.87
CA THR A 129 -7.27 12.09 -14.20
C THR A 129 -6.11 12.76 -13.47
N LEU A 130 -5.41 13.70 -14.11
CA LEU A 130 -4.32 14.44 -13.48
C LEU A 130 -4.80 15.21 -12.25
N ALA A 131 -5.91 15.93 -12.36
CA ALA A 131 -6.48 16.69 -11.25
C ALA A 131 -6.86 15.80 -10.06
N LEU A 132 -7.45 14.62 -10.32
CA LEU A 132 -7.80 13.66 -9.27
C LEU A 132 -6.56 13.04 -8.61
N VAL A 133 -5.53 12.71 -9.39
CA VAL A 133 -4.29 12.14 -8.87
C VAL A 133 -3.54 13.15 -8.01
N VAL A 134 -3.36 14.39 -8.51
CA VAL A 134 -2.69 15.47 -7.77
C VAL A 134 -3.49 15.85 -6.53
N GLY A 135 -4.81 16.02 -6.66
CA GLY A 135 -5.69 16.37 -5.55
C GLY A 135 -5.69 15.29 -4.46
N PHE A 136 -5.77 14.01 -4.86
CA PHE A 136 -5.64 12.90 -3.92
C PHE A 136 -4.30 12.93 -3.19
N GLY A 137 -3.18 13.00 -3.93
CA GLY A 137 -1.85 12.97 -3.34
C GLY A 137 -1.61 14.13 -2.37
N ALA A 138 -2.05 15.34 -2.72
CA ALA A 138 -1.93 16.52 -1.87
C ALA A 138 -2.79 16.39 -0.60
N VAL A 139 -4.06 16.00 -0.73
CA VAL A 139 -4.96 15.85 0.42
C VAL A 139 -4.47 14.76 1.37
N THR A 140 -4.05 13.60 0.84
CA THR A 140 -3.57 12.50 1.69
C THR A 140 -2.23 12.83 2.33
N ALA A 141 -1.35 13.57 1.66
CA ALA A 141 -0.12 14.10 2.27
C ALA A 141 -0.45 14.99 3.47
N ILE A 142 -1.34 15.98 3.30
CA ILE A 142 -1.75 16.87 4.40
C ILE A 142 -2.38 16.08 5.55
N LEU A 143 -3.27 15.12 5.25
CA LEU A 143 -3.89 14.28 6.28
C LEU A 143 -2.87 13.42 7.03
N TRP A 144 -1.83 12.94 6.33
CA TRP A 144 -0.75 12.19 6.94
C TRP A 144 0.09 13.06 7.88
N GLU A 145 0.52 14.24 7.44
CA GLU A 145 1.25 15.20 8.28
C GLU A 145 0.47 15.57 9.54
N ILE A 146 -0.85 15.76 9.42
CA ILE A 146 -1.73 16.00 10.57
C ILE A 146 -1.75 14.78 11.50
N ALA A 147 -1.82 13.57 10.96
CA ALA A 147 -1.84 12.35 11.77
C ALA A 147 -0.51 12.16 12.52
N GLU A 148 0.63 12.43 11.89
CA GLU A 148 1.94 12.38 12.54
C GLU A 148 2.08 13.45 13.62
N TYR A 149 1.68 14.70 13.34
CA TYR A 149 1.71 15.79 14.32
C TYR A 149 0.87 15.50 15.57
N LEU A 150 -0.20 14.70 15.44
CA LEU A 150 -1.03 14.30 16.58
C LEU A 150 -0.52 13.04 17.30
N ALA A 151 0.35 12.25 16.65
CA ALA A 151 0.86 10.99 17.17
C ALA A 151 2.24 11.12 17.86
N PHE A 152 3.02 12.15 17.50
CA PHE A 152 4.38 12.42 17.98
C PHE A 152 4.53 13.85 18.49
#